data_AF-A0A4S1FK11-F1
#
_entry.id   AF-A0A4S1FK11-F1
#
_cell.length_a   1.000
_cell.length_b   1.000
_cell.length_c   1.000
_cell.angle_alpha   90.00
_cell.angle_beta   90.00
_cell.angle_gamma   90.00
#
_symmetry.space_group_name_H-M   'P 1'
#
loop_
_entity.id
_entity.type
_entity.pdbx_description
1 polymer ?
#
loop_
_entity_poly.entity_id
_entity_poly.type
_entity_poly.pdbx_seq_one_letter_code
_entity_poly.pdbx_strand_id
1 'polypeptide(L)'
;MVDSEESGATGISRLSLVLIFGGVIVLWIATPFAMRCIYPNLSDRGLSGDLYGSVNALFSGLAFAGVIVAILLQREELALQREEQKQMREEVQRSTEAQNEAQRALNKTIYAQTFKVALDIIESPEAVSARGVVARAKEEFRKPVGEWDAGQRAAAETVARTFESVGTLIKHGLLPAAYIVETWSVPIERNWVVLEPYVLDLRASRSDPYAAVDFEILADEASKFLQKSARTPLASAASPTSG
;
A
#
# COMPACT_ATOMS: atom_id res chain seq x y z
N MET A 1 -2.12 -30.53 -18.11
CA MET A 1 -2.72 -31.68 -18.82
C MET A 1 -3.61 -32.43 -17.85
N VAL A 2 -4.57 -31.69 -17.31
CA VAL A 2 -5.79 -32.09 -16.59
C VAL A 2 -6.73 -30.93 -16.92
N ASP A 3 -8.01 -31.21 -17.14
CA ASP A 3 -9.09 -30.31 -17.57
C ASP A 3 -9.23 -30.10 -19.08
N SER A 4 -9.69 -31.17 -19.72
CA SER A 4 -10.41 -31.11 -20.99
C SER A 4 -11.58 -32.10 -20.93
N GLU A 5 -12.40 -32.04 -19.87
CA GLU A 5 -13.52 -32.98 -19.75
C GLU A 5 -14.74 -32.50 -18.95
N GLU A 6 -15.01 -31.19 -18.91
CA GLU A 6 -16.34 -30.69 -18.50
C GLU A 6 -16.95 -29.77 -19.57
N SER A 7 -17.10 -30.30 -20.78
CA SER A 7 -18.00 -29.74 -21.80
C SER A 7 -19.28 -30.55 -21.80
N GLY A 8 -20.21 -30.22 -20.90
CA GLY A 8 -21.48 -30.96 -20.81
C GLY A 8 -22.61 -30.32 -20.01
N ALA A 9 -22.47 -29.11 -19.47
CA ALA A 9 -23.60 -28.41 -18.87
C ALA A 9 -24.46 -27.78 -19.98
N THR A 10 -25.40 -28.55 -20.53
CA THR A 10 -26.46 -28.02 -21.40
C THR A 10 -27.32 -27.06 -20.59
N GLY A 11 -26.94 -25.78 -20.57
CA GLY A 11 -27.74 -24.72 -19.99
C GLY A 11 -29.11 -24.70 -20.67
N ILE A 12 -30.17 -24.96 -19.91
CA ILE A 12 -31.54 -24.96 -20.42
C ILE A 12 -31.80 -23.58 -21.02
N SER A 13 -31.99 -23.52 -22.35
CA SER A 13 -32.19 -22.25 -23.05
C SER A 13 -33.51 -21.60 -22.61
N ARG A 14 -33.56 -20.26 -22.62
CA ARG A 14 -34.79 -19.50 -22.30
C ARG A 14 -35.98 -19.95 -23.15
N LEU A 15 -35.73 -20.34 -24.40
CA LEU A 15 -36.74 -20.88 -25.31
C LEU A 15 -37.28 -22.24 -24.82
N SER A 16 -36.40 -23.13 -24.37
CA SER A 16 -36.79 -24.43 -23.79
C SER A 16 -37.70 -24.26 -22.57
N LEU A 17 -37.40 -23.30 -21.68
CA LEU A 17 -38.25 -22.99 -20.52
C LEU A 17 -39.62 -22.47 -20.94
N VAL A 18 -39.69 -21.55 -21.90
CA VAL A 18 -40.96 -21.00 -22.41
C VAL A 18 -41.81 -22.10 -23.07
N LEU A 19 -41.19 -23.00 -23.83
CA LEU A 19 -41.88 -24.12 -24.47
C LEU A 19 -42.42 -25.13 -23.45
N ILE A 20 -41.66 -25.44 -22.40
CA ILE A 20 -42.10 -26.32 -21.32
C ILE A 20 -43.29 -25.71 -20.58
N PHE A 21 -43.18 -24.45 -20.13
CA PHE A 21 -44.28 -23.77 -19.42
C PHE A 21 -45.52 -23.58 -20.31
N GLY A 22 -45.33 -23.17 -21.56
CA GLY A 22 -46.42 -23.05 -22.53
C GLY A 22 -47.11 -24.39 -22.80
N GLY A 23 -46.34 -25.46 -22.94
CA GLY A 23 -46.86 -26.83 -23.11
C GLY A 23 -47.70 -27.30 -21.93
N VAL A 24 -47.25 -27.04 -20.69
CA VAL A 24 -48.00 -27.37 -19.47
C VAL A 24 -49.34 -26.62 -19.42
N ILE A 25 -49.35 -25.33 -19.77
CA ILE A 25 -50.59 -24.50 -19.81
C ILE A 25 -51.56 -25.02 -20.88
N VAL A 26 -51.07 -25.33 -22.08
CA VAL A 26 -51.89 -25.90 -23.16
C VAL A 26 -52.49 -27.24 -22.73
N LEU A 27 -51.69 -28.12 -22.11
CA LEU A 27 -52.16 -29.41 -21.61
C LEU A 27 -53.23 -29.26 -20.51
N TRP A 28 -53.05 -28.27 -19.62
CA TRP A 28 -54.00 -27.96 -18.56
C TRP A 28 -55.36 -27.44 -19.08
N ILE A 29 -55.37 -26.68 -20.19
CA ILE A 29 -56.61 -26.20 -20.85
C ILE A 29 -57.25 -27.31 -21.69
N ALA A 30 -56.45 -28.10 -22.41
CA ALA A 30 -56.94 -29.13 -23.33
C ALA A 30 -57.60 -30.31 -22.62
N THR A 31 -57.11 -30.69 -21.43
CA THR A 31 -57.61 -31.85 -20.66
C THR A 31 -59.10 -31.76 -20.26
N PRO A 32 -59.62 -30.68 -19.65
CA PRO A 32 -61.05 -30.57 -19.32
C PRO A 32 -61.93 -30.46 -20.57
N PHE A 33 -61.43 -29.85 -21.65
CA PHE A 33 -62.16 -29.76 -22.92
C PHE A 33 -62.29 -31.14 -23.60
N ALA A 34 -61.20 -31.88 -23.70
CA ALA A 34 -61.19 -33.25 -24.22
C ALA A 34 -62.11 -34.17 -23.40
N MET A 35 -62.09 -34.03 -22.07
CA MET A 35 -62.93 -34.83 -21.18
C MET A 35 -64.43 -34.57 -21.38
N ARG A 36 -64.81 -33.31 -21.65
CA ARG A 36 -66.19 -32.93 -21.96
C ARG A 36 -66.68 -33.51 -23.30
N CYS A 37 -65.79 -33.64 -24.28
CA CYS A 37 -66.09 -34.24 -25.58
C CYS A 37 -66.25 -35.77 -25.51
N ILE A 38 -65.47 -36.44 -24.65
CA ILE A 38 -65.44 -37.91 -24.59
C ILE A 38 -66.50 -38.47 -23.61
N TYR A 39 -66.79 -37.78 -22.49
CA TYR A 39 -67.75 -38.21 -21.47
C TYR A 39 -68.89 -37.19 -21.27
N PRO A 40 -69.99 -37.28 -22.05
CA PRO A 40 -71.08 -36.31 -21.99
C PRO A 40 -71.97 -36.42 -20.74
N ASN A 41 -72.07 -37.60 -20.11
CA ASN A 41 -72.85 -37.82 -18.87
C ASN A 41 -72.06 -37.43 -17.61
N LEU A 42 -72.71 -36.80 -16.63
CA LEU A 42 -72.05 -36.33 -15.40
C LEU A 42 -71.61 -37.47 -14.46
N SER A 43 -72.31 -38.61 -14.45
CA SER A 43 -72.04 -39.71 -13.52
C SER A 43 -70.69 -40.40 -13.77
N ASP A 44 -70.25 -40.50 -15.03
CA ASP A 44 -68.96 -41.12 -15.40
C ASP A 44 -67.76 -40.18 -15.19
N ARG A 45 -67.99 -38.88 -15.00
CA ARG A 45 -66.94 -37.87 -14.76
C ARG A 45 -66.35 -37.98 -13.34
N GLY A 46 -67.12 -38.51 -12.38
CA GLY A 46 -66.68 -38.66 -10.98
C GLY A 46 -65.54 -39.66 -10.81
N LEU A 47 -65.64 -40.86 -11.39
CA LEU A 47 -64.62 -41.92 -11.29
C LEU A 47 -63.29 -41.53 -11.96
N SER A 48 -63.37 -40.72 -13.02
CA SER A 48 -62.19 -40.16 -13.67
C SER A 48 -61.53 -39.08 -12.82
N GLY A 49 -62.30 -38.30 -12.06
CA GLY A 49 -61.80 -37.31 -11.11
C GLY A 49 -60.87 -37.90 -10.03
N ASP A 50 -61.18 -39.10 -9.55
CA ASP A 50 -60.36 -39.80 -8.54
C ASP A 50 -58.98 -40.23 -9.08
N LEU A 51 -58.90 -40.65 -10.35
CA LEU A 51 -57.63 -40.94 -11.03
C LEU A 51 -56.80 -39.67 -11.29
N TYR A 52 -57.45 -38.55 -11.63
CA TYR A 52 -56.76 -37.26 -11.73
C TYR A 52 -56.22 -36.79 -10.37
N GLY A 53 -56.93 -37.09 -9.28
CA GLY A 53 -56.46 -36.82 -7.92
C GLY A 53 -55.16 -37.56 -7.56
N SER A 54 -55.07 -38.86 -7.87
CA SER A 54 -53.87 -39.66 -7.58
C SER A 54 -52.68 -39.29 -8.46
N VAL A 55 -52.90 -39.00 -9.75
CA VAL A 55 -51.86 -38.50 -10.66
C VAL A 55 -51.36 -37.12 -10.24
N ASN A 56 -52.26 -36.22 -9.84
CA ASN A 56 -51.87 -34.90 -9.32
C ASN A 56 -51.07 -35.01 -8.03
N ALA A 57 -51.46 -35.88 -7.11
CA ALA A 57 -50.70 -36.11 -5.87
C ALA A 57 -49.28 -36.62 -6.16
N LEU A 58 -49.13 -37.55 -7.11
CA LEU A 58 -47.81 -38.05 -7.54
C LEU A 58 -46.97 -36.96 -8.20
N PHE A 59 -47.56 -36.16 -9.10
CA PHE A 59 -46.87 -35.06 -9.75
C PHE A 59 -46.42 -33.98 -8.74
N SER A 60 -47.28 -33.62 -7.78
CA SER A 60 -46.92 -32.72 -6.68
C SER A 60 -45.80 -33.29 -5.81
N GLY A 61 -45.83 -34.59 -5.50
CA GLY A 61 -44.76 -35.27 -4.76
C GLY A 61 -43.42 -35.26 -5.49
N LEU A 62 -43.42 -35.51 -6.80
CA LEU A 62 -42.22 -35.46 -7.64
C LEU A 62 -41.67 -34.04 -7.79
N ALA A 63 -42.54 -33.03 -7.98
CA ALA A 63 -42.13 -31.64 -8.01
C ALA A 63 -41.50 -31.21 -6.68
N PHE A 64 -42.10 -31.62 -5.55
CA PHE A 64 -41.55 -31.38 -4.22
C PHE A 64 -40.20 -32.06 -4.02
N ALA A 65 -40.04 -33.32 -4.47
CA ALA A 65 -38.75 -34.00 -4.46
C ALA A 65 -37.69 -33.28 -5.30
N GLY A 66 -38.06 -32.75 -6.46
CA GLY A 66 -37.19 -31.92 -7.30
C GLY A 66 -36.71 -30.65 -6.58
N VAL A 67 -37.61 -29.96 -5.85
CA VAL A 67 -37.26 -28.80 -5.03
C VAL A 67 -36.29 -29.19 -3.90
N ILE A 68 -36.52 -30.32 -3.22
CA ILE A 68 -35.61 -30.81 -2.17
C ILE A 68 -34.20 -31.05 -2.74
N VAL A 69 -34.10 -31.76 -3.87
CA VAL A 69 -32.81 -32.02 -4.53
C VAL A 69 -32.13 -30.71 -4.92
N ALA A 70 -32.86 -29.75 -5.48
CA ALA A 70 -32.32 -28.44 -5.82
C ALA A 70 -31.79 -27.70 -4.57
N ILE A 71 -32.51 -27.74 -3.44
CA ILE A 71 -32.06 -27.14 -2.17
C ILE A 71 -30.76 -27.82 -1.68
N LEU A 72 -30.65 -29.15 -1.80
CA LEU A 72 -29.44 -29.87 -1.40
C LEU A 72 -28.23 -29.46 -2.25
N LEU A 73 -28.40 -29.38 -3.57
CA LEU A 73 -27.35 -28.93 -4.49
C LEU A 73 -26.97 -27.47 -4.25
N GLN A 74 -27.95 -26.57 -4.07
CA GLN A 74 -27.69 -25.17 -3.74
C GLN A 74 -26.92 -25.01 -2.43
N ARG A 75 -27.18 -25.87 -1.43
CA ARG A 75 -26.43 -25.84 -0.16
C ARG A 75 -24.98 -26.28 -0.34
N GLU A 76 -24.72 -27.26 -1.18
CA GLU A 76 -23.36 -27.71 -1.51
C GLU A 76 -22.58 -26.63 -2.27
N GLU A 77 -23.20 -26.00 -3.28
CA GLU A 77 -22.61 -24.88 -4.02
C GLU A 77 -22.25 -23.71 -3.11
N LEU A 78 -23.14 -23.34 -2.18
CA LEU A 78 -22.84 -22.30 -1.17
C LEU A 78 -21.71 -22.69 -0.22
N ALA A 79 -21.55 -23.97 0.08
CA ALA A 79 -20.45 -24.45 0.92
C ALA A 79 -19.10 -24.34 0.18
N LEU A 80 -19.06 -24.76 -1.08
CA LEU A 80 -17.89 -24.63 -1.95
C LEU A 80 -17.50 -23.17 -2.16
N GLN A 81 -18.48 -22.30 -2.47
CA GLN A 81 -18.25 -20.87 -2.65
C GLN A 81 -17.67 -20.20 -1.39
N ARG A 82 -18.09 -20.63 -0.19
CA ARG A 82 -17.53 -20.12 1.07
C ARG A 82 -16.08 -20.57 1.26
N GLU A 83 -15.76 -21.80 0.89
CA GLU A 83 -14.40 -22.32 0.95
C GLU A 83 -13.48 -21.58 -0.03
N GLU A 84 -13.93 -21.35 -1.28
CA GLU A 84 -13.20 -20.54 -2.26
C GLU A 84 -12.98 -19.10 -1.77
N GLN A 85 -14.00 -18.46 -1.19
CA GLN A 85 -13.86 -17.12 -0.61
C GLN A 85 -12.84 -17.09 0.54
N LYS A 86 -12.78 -18.14 1.35
CA LYS A 86 -11.80 -18.26 2.43
C LYS A 86 -10.39 -18.39 1.86
N GLN A 87 -10.19 -19.28 0.89
CA GLN A 87 -8.90 -19.46 0.22
C GLN A 87 -8.42 -18.16 -0.47
N MET A 88 -9.31 -17.47 -1.18
CA MET A 88 -9.03 -16.17 -1.79
C MET A 88 -8.58 -15.12 -0.76
N ARG A 89 -9.25 -15.05 0.41
CA ARG A 89 -8.84 -14.13 1.49
C ARG A 89 -7.45 -14.46 2.03
N GLU A 90 -7.15 -15.75 2.22
CA GLU A 90 -5.83 -16.20 2.67
C GLU A 90 -4.73 -15.85 1.66
N GLU A 91 -4.99 -16.02 0.36
CA GLU A 91 -4.05 -15.64 -0.70
C GLU A 91 -3.82 -14.13 -0.78
N VAL A 92 -4.88 -13.33 -0.68
CA VAL A 92 -4.78 -11.86 -0.64
C VAL A 92 -3.98 -11.41 0.58
N GLN A 93 -4.19 -12.04 1.74
CA GLN A 93 -3.42 -11.75 2.93
C GLN A 93 -1.94 -12.06 2.73
N ARG A 94 -1.60 -13.26 2.23
CA ARG A 94 -0.21 -13.65 1.94
C ARG A 94 0.45 -12.72 0.91
N SER A 95 -0.29 -12.33 -0.13
CA SER A 95 0.18 -11.38 -1.15
C SER A 95 0.46 -10.01 -0.55
N THR A 96 -0.43 -9.51 0.32
CA THR A 96 -0.26 -8.23 1.02
C THR A 96 0.95 -8.26 1.97
N GLU A 97 1.14 -9.37 2.69
CA GLU A 97 2.30 -9.58 3.56
C GLU A 97 3.61 -9.57 2.76
N ALA A 98 3.67 -10.33 1.66
CA ALA A 98 4.82 -10.36 0.76
C ALA A 98 5.10 -8.99 0.13
N GLN A 99 4.07 -8.25 -0.28
CA GLN A 99 4.21 -6.90 -0.82
C GLN A 99 4.75 -5.92 0.23
N ASN A 100 4.25 -5.99 1.47
CA ASN A 100 4.74 -5.18 2.57
C ASN A 100 6.20 -5.47 2.90
N GLU A 101 6.61 -6.74 2.87
CA GLU A 101 8.01 -7.13 3.06
C GLU A 101 8.89 -6.61 1.93
N ALA A 102 8.46 -6.77 0.68
CA ALA A 102 9.15 -6.24 -0.50
C ALA A 102 9.28 -4.71 -0.44
N GLN A 103 8.23 -3.99 -0.03
CA GLN A 103 8.28 -2.53 0.14
C GLN A 103 9.27 -2.11 1.23
N ARG A 104 9.33 -2.84 2.35
CA ARG A 104 10.31 -2.57 3.42
C ARG A 104 11.73 -2.80 2.93
N ALA A 105 11.98 -3.88 2.18
CA ALA A 105 13.29 -4.15 1.59
C ALA A 105 13.69 -3.07 0.58
N LEU A 106 12.77 -2.68 -0.30
CA LEU A 106 12.97 -1.61 -1.28
C LEU A 106 13.28 -0.27 -0.60
N ASN A 107 12.51 0.12 0.42
CA ASN A 107 12.76 1.35 1.18
C ASN A 107 14.16 1.35 1.82
N LYS A 108 14.60 0.21 2.40
CA LYS A 108 15.97 0.08 2.92
C LYS A 108 17.02 0.30 1.83
N THR A 109 16.82 -0.26 0.64
CA THR A 109 17.72 -0.07 -0.50
C THR A 109 17.75 1.38 -0.97
N ILE A 110 16.58 2.02 -1.13
CA ILE A 110 16.47 3.44 -1.51
C ILE A 110 17.21 4.31 -0.49
N TYR A 111 16.95 4.12 0.81
CA TYR A 111 17.62 4.90 1.84
C TYR A 111 19.13 4.66 1.87
N ALA A 112 19.60 3.42 1.68
CA ALA A 112 21.03 3.15 1.58
C ALA A 112 21.68 3.85 0.38
N GLN A 113 21.00 3.88 -0.78
CA GLN A 113 21.48 4.57 -1.98
C GLN A 113 21.47 6.09 -1.79
N THR A 114 20.39 6.68 -1.27
CA THR A 114 20.30 8.13 -1.03
C THR A 114 21.27 8.56 0.07
N PHE A 115 21.47 7.74 1.10
CA PHE A 115 22.49 7.98 2.12
C PHE A 115 23.89 7.99 1.51
N LYS A 116 24.21 7.04 0.62
CA LYS A 116 25.47 7.06 -0.13
C LYS A 116 25.60 8.35 -0.94
N VAL A 117 24.57 8.81 -1.64
CA VAL A 117 24.61 10.09 -2.37
C VAL A 117 24.88 11.26 -1.43
N ALA A 118 24.24 11.30 -0.26
CA ALA A 118 24.49 12.33 0.74
C ALA A 118 25.93 12.27 1.28
N LEU A 119 26.50 11.08 1.46
CA LEU A 119 27.92 10.91 1.81
C LEU A 119 28.84 11.36 0.67
N ASP A 120 28.56 11.00 -0.58
CA ASP A 120 29.35 11.45 -1.74
C ASP A 120 29.36 12.99 -1.84
N ILE A 121 28.24 13.65 -1.48
CA ILE A 121 28.13 15.11 -1.41
C ILE A 121 28.93 15.67 -0.22
N ILE A 122 28.73 15.15 0.98
CA ILE A 122 29.37 15.68 2.19
C ILE A 122 30.87 15.39 2.17
N GLU A 123 31.30 14.22 1.75
CA GLU A 123 32.70 13.76 1.78
C GLU A 123 33.48 14.08 0.50
N SER A 124 32.89 14.82 -0.44
CA SER A 124 33.61 15.27 -1.64
C SER A 124 34.93 15.97 -1.26
N PRO A 125 36.03 15.79 -2.03
CA PRO A 125 37.31 16.43 -1.72
C PRO A 125 37.20 17.95 -1.54
N GLU A 126 36.35 18.59 -2.34
CA GLU A 126 36.05 20.02 -2.28
C GLU A 126 35.33 20.38 -0.98
N ALA A 127 34.30 19.59 -0.61
CA ALA A 127 33.54 19.80 0.62
C ALA A 127 34.41 19.60 1.87
N VAL A 128 35.27 18.59 1.88
CA VAL A 128 36.23 18.33 2.96
C VAL A 128 37.25 19.47 3.06
N SER A 129 37.82 19.90 1.94
CA SER A 129 38.77 21.02 1.89
C SER A 129 38.14 22.32 2.40
N ALA A 130 36.94 22.65 1.93
CA ALA A 130 36.20 23.84 2.32
C ALA A 130 35.87 23.85 3.83
N ARG A 131 35.36 22.73 4.37
CA ARG A 131 35.17 22.60 5.84
C ARG A 131 36.48 22.72 6.61
N GLY A 132 37.59 22.26 6.04
CA GLY A 132 38.93 22.45 6.61
C GLY A 132 39.34 23.92 6.71
N VAL A 133 39.01 24.73 5.70
CA VAL A 133 39.21 26.19 5.74
C VAL A 133 38.34 26.83 6.83
N VAL A 134 37.05 26.52 6.85
CA VAL A 134 36.09 27.03 7.86
C VAL A 134 36.53 26.65 9.28
N ALA A 135 37.02 25.41 9.48
CA ALA A 135 37.45 24.94 10.79
C ALA A 135 38.76 25.57 11.29
N ARG A 136 39.71 25.88 10.39
CA ARG A 136 41.02 26.46 10.76
C ARG A 136 40.96 27.97 10.95
N ALA A 137 40.10 28.67 10.20
CA ALA A 137 40.03 30.12 10.20
C ALA A 137 38.88 30.67 11.07
N LYS A 138 38.51 29.98 12.16
CA LYS A 138 37.35 30.34 12.99
C LYS A 138 37.33 31.80 13.45
N GLU A 139 38.49 32.37 13.80
CA GLU A 139 38.59 33.77 14.21
C GLU A 139 38.33 34.74 13.04
N GLU A 140 38.72 34.37 11.82
CA GLU A 140 38.44 35.16 10.61
C GLU A 140 36.95 35.14 10.28
N PHE A 141 36.30 33.97 10.42
CA PHE A 141 34.85 33.84 10.22
C PHE A 141 34.00 34.56 11.28
N ARG A 142 34.60 35.06 12.39
CA ARG A 142 33.90 35.95 13.33
C ARG A 142 33.82 37.40 12.85
N LYS A 143 34.67 37.79 11.88
CA LYS A 143 34.62 39.14 11.28
C LYS A 143 33.39 39.27 10.38
N PRO A 144 32.90 40.50 10.14
CA PRO A 144 31.82 40.73 9.18
C PRO A 144 32.12 40.09 7.82
N VAL A 145 31.10 39.52 7.17
CA VAL A 145 31.20 38.80 5.88
C VAL A 145 31.85 39.67 4.77
N GLY A 146 31.66 40.99 4.87
CA GLY A 146 32.31 41.99 4.01
C GLY A 146 33.84 41.94 3.99
N GLU A 147 34.46 41.49 5.09
CA GLU A 147 35.92 41.44 5.28
C GLU A 147 36.53 40.10 4.84
N TRP A 148 35.70 39.12 4.46
CA TRP A 148 36.20 37.80 4.09
C TRP A 148 36.90 37.83 2.73
N ASP A 149 38.05 37.15 2.65
CA ASP A 149 38.77 36.99 1.39
C ASP A 149 38.02 36.06 0.42
N ALA A 150 38.46 36.04 -0.84
CA ALA A 150 37.82 35.24 -1.89
C ALA A 150 37.83 33.72 -1.58
N GLY A 151 38.86 33.21 -0.92
CA GLY A 151 38.97 31.80 -0.54
C GLY A 151 38.03 31.45 0.61
N GLN A 152 37.88 32.33 1.60
CA GLN A 152 36.95 32.18 2.72
C GLN A 152 35.50 32.18 2.23
N ARG A 153 35.14 33.10 1.32
CA ARG A 153 33.80 33.14 0.71
C ARG A 153 33.51 31.89 -0.13
N ALA A 154 34.47 31.46 -0.95
CA ALA A 154 34.31 30.23 -1.75
C ALA A 154 34.16 28.99 -0.85
N ALA A 155 34.89 28.93 0.26
CA ALA A 155 34.76 27.86 1.25
C ALA A 155 33.39 27.88 1.93
N ALA A 156 32.92 29.06 2.38
CA ALA A 156 31.60 29.23 2.98
C ALA A 156 30.47 28.80 2.03
N GLU A 157 30.52 29.25 0.77
CA GLU A 157 29.56 28.88 -0.27
C GLU A 157 29.56 27.36 -0.50
N THR A 158 30.75 26.76 -0.61
CA THR A 158 30.87 25.31 -0.82
C THR A 158 30.26 24.54 0.35
N VAL A 159 30.59 24.90 1.59
CA VAL A 159 30.05 24.22 2.78
C VAL A 159 28.53 24.39 2.88
N ALA A 160 28.03 25.61 2.69
CA ALA A 160 26.59 25.89 2.74
C ALA A 160 25.84 25.07 1.68
N ARG A 161 26.31 25.06 0.42
CA ARG A 161 25.69 24.33 -0.68
C ARG A 161 25.72 22.80 -0.48
N THR A 162 26.81 22.27 0.08
CA THR A 162 26.93 20.85 0.41
C THR A 162 25.86 20.43 1.40
N PHE A 163 25.72 21.16 2.52
CA PHE A 163 24.71 20.84 3.53
C PHE A 163 23.29 21.17 3.07
N GLU A 164 23.10 22.21 2.26
CA GLU A 164 21.83 22.54 1.62
C GLU A 164 21.35 21.37 0.75
N SER A 165 22.22 20.81 -0.09
CA SER A 165 21.88 19.66 -0.95
C SER A 165 21.43 18.44 -0.14
N VAL A 166 22.05 18.18 1.00
CA VAL A 166 21.63 17.09 1.91
C VAL A 166 20.32 17.44 2.62
N GLY A 167 20.15 18.70 3.03
CA GLY A 167 18.90 19.20 3.57
C GLY A 167 17.73 19.02 2.61
N THR A 168 17.93 19.26 1.30
CA THR A 168 16.93 19.04 0.26
C THR A 168 16.48 17.58 0.20
N LEU A 169 17.42 16.62 0.28
CA LEU A 169 17.09 15.18 0.29
C LEU A 169 16.21 14.81 1.50
N ILE A 170 16.50 15.39 2.66
CA ILE A 170 15.74 15.14 3.89
C ILE A 170 14.35 15.79 3.83
N LYS A 171 14.28 17.05 3.41
CA LYS A 171 13.03 17.82 3.27
C LYS A 171 12.01 17.15 2.36
N HIS A 172 12.48 16.54 1.27
CA HIS A 172 11.63 15.82 0.32
C HIS A 172 11.36 14.36 0.70
N GLY A 173 11.80 13.91 1.89
CA GLY A 173 11.54 12.55 2.39
C GLY A 173 12.33 11.46 1.67
N LEU A 174 13.35 11.81 0.90
CA LEU A 174 14.21 10.86 0.19
C LEU A 174 15.18 10.16 1.15
N LEU A 175 15.53 10.83 2.25
CA LEU A 175 16.40 10.29 3.29
C LEU A 175 15.86 10.69 4.67
N PRO A 176 15.54 9.74 5.57
CA PRO A 176 15.19 10.09 6.94
C PRO A 176 16.37 10.80 7.63
N ALA A 177 16.10 11.92 8.31
CA ALA A 177 17.14 12.75 8.94
C ALA A 177 18.09 11.95 9.85
N ALA A 178 17.57 10.94 10.56
CA ALA A 178 18.31 10.06 11.46
C ALA A 178 19.60 9.49 10.84
N TYR A 179 19.56 9.07 9.57
CA TYR A 179 20.73 8.49 8.89
C TYR A 179 21.91 9.47 8.81
N ILE A 180 21.64 10.78 8.70
CA ILE A 180 22.67 11.80 8.61
C ILE A 180 23.03 12.32 10.01
N VAL A 181 22.03 12.74 10.80
CA VAL A 181 22.29 13.45 12.06
C VAL A 181 22.92 12.57 13.13
N GLU A 182 22.74 11.25 13.10
CA GLU A 182 23.39 10.33 14.05
C GLU A 182 24.93 10.37 13.96
N THR A 183 25.49 10.67 12.79
CA THR A 183 26.94 10.72 12.56
C THR A 183 27.44 12.15 12.34
N TRP A 184 26.66 12.97 11.64
CA TRP A 184 27.09 14.28 11.14
C TRP A 184 26.52 15.47 11.92
N SER A 185 25.74 15.26 12.98
CA SER A 185 25.12 16.36 13.75
C SER A 185 26.13 17.40 14.25
N VAL A 186 27.26 16.98 14.82
CA VAL A 186 28.29 17.91 15.32
C VAL A 186 28.94 18.71 14.18
N PRO A 187 29.44 18.11 13.08
CA PRO A 187 29.92 18.88 11.94
C PRO A 187 28.87 19.84 11.34
N ILE A 188 27.61 19.42 11.23
CA ILE A 188 26.53 20.24 10.69
C ILE A 188 26.32 21.47 11.58
N GLU A 189 26.06 21.26 12.86
CA GLU A 189 25.77 22.33 13.82
C GLU A 189 26.95 23.30 13.95
N ARG A 190 28.18 22.78 14.04
CA ARG A 190 29.39 23.61 14.11
C ARG A 190 29.56 24.50 12.88
N ASN A 191 29.27 24.00 11.67
CA ASN A 191 29.39 24.82 10.46
C ASN A 191 28.23 25.80 10.33
N TRP A 192 27.01 25.42 10.75
CA TRP A 192 25.87 26.34 10.77
C TRP A 192 26.17 27.57 11.64
N VAL A 193 26.61 27.36 12.88
CA VAL A 193 26.94 28.47 13.81
C VAL A 193 27.98 29.44 13.23
N VAL A 194 28.93 28.93 12.44
CA VAL A 194 29.97 29.76 11.81
C VAL A 194 29.45 30.47 10.56
N LEU A 195 28.57 29.83 9.79
CA LEU A 195 28.13 30.30 8.47
C LEU A 195 26.76 30.98 8.48
N GLU A 196 26.03 30.96 9.60
CA GLU A 196 24.74 31.65 9.75
C GLU A 196 24.84 33.15 9.37
N PRO A 197 25.85 33.93 9.82
CA PRO A 197 26.00 35.32 9.37
C PRO A 197 26.17 35.46 7.86
N TYR A 198 26.87 34.51 7.23
CA TYR A 198 27.03 34.46 5.77
C TYR A 198 25.72 34.15 5.06
N VAL A 199 24.93 33.21 5.56
CA VAL A 199 23.61 32.89 5.00
C VAL A 199 22.68 34.10 5.12
N LEU A 200 22.71 34.83 6.23
CA LEU A 200 21.91 36.05 6.41
C LEU A 200 22.36 37.17 5.46
N ASP A 201 23.66 37.37 5.28
CA ASP A 201 24.22 38.32 4.30
C ASP A 201 23.86 37.92 2.85
N LEU A 202 23.88 36.63 2.54
CA LEU A 202 23.48 36.08 1.24
C LEU A 202 22.00 36.36 0.95
N ARG A 203 21.12 36.14 1.93
CA ARG A 203 19.67 36.40 1.82
C ARG A 203 19.40 37.88 1.58
N ALA A 204 20.09 38.75 2.32
CA ALA A 204 19.96 40.20 2.20
C ALA A 204 20.48 40.71 0.84
N SER A 205 21.69 40.29 0.45
CA SER A 205 22.34 40.73 -0.79
C SER A 205 21.62 40.26 -2.05
N ARG A 206 21.02 39.06 -2.03
CA ARG A 206 20.26 38.51 -3.17
C ARG A 206 18.77 38.86 -3.16
N SER A 207 18.28 39.48 -2.08
CA SER A 207 16.83 39.64 -1.84
C SER A 207 16.07 38.31 -1.91
N ASP A 208 16.69 37.23 -1.44
CA ASP A 208 16.14 35.87 -1.44
C ASP A 208 16.13 35.30 -0.03
N PRO A 209 14.98 35.30 0.68
CA PRO A 209 14.89 34.80 2.04
C PRO A 209 15.05 33.27 2.15
N TYR A 210 15.01 32.54 1.03
CA TYR A 210 15.08 31.08 1.00
C TYR A 210 16.49 30.54 0.71
N ALA A 211 17.48 31.41 0.46
CA ALA A 211 18.85 30.98 0.24
C ALA A 211 19.37 30.16 1.43
N ALA A 212 19.90 28.96 1.15
CA ALA A 212 20.39 28.00 2.15
C ALA A 212 19.35 27.57 3.21
N VAL A 213 18.04 27.70 2.93
CA VAL A 213 16.99 27.30 3.87
C VAL A 213 17.05 25.81 4.22
N ASP A 214 17.44 24.96 3.27
CA ASP A 214 17.55 23.53 3.53
C ASP A 214 18.77 23.19 4.40
N PHE A 215 19.81 24.03 4.40
CA PHE A 215 20.91 23.94 5.37
C PHE A 215 20.45 24.32 6.79
N GLU A 216 19.65 25.38 6.92
CA GLU A 216 19.04 25.78 8.20
C GLU A 216 18.17 24.65 8.79
N ILE A 217 17.28 24.06 7.97
CA ILE A 217 16.46 22.92 8.37
C ILE A 217 17.33 21.74 8.83
N LEU A 218 18.40 21.44 8.10
CA LEU A 218 19.32 20.37 8.48
C LEU A 218 20.05 20.66 9.79
N ALA A 219 20.44 21.92 10.03
CA ALA A 219 21.07 22.35 11.27
C ALA A 219 20.12 22.26 12.46
N ASP A 220 18.85 22.60 12.28
CA ASP A 220 17.81 22.44 13.29
C ASP A 220 17.61 20.97 13.67
N GLU A 221 17.54 20.06 12.68
CA GLU A 221 17.46 18.62 12.94
C GLU A 221 18.69 18.09 13.69
N ALA A 222 19.89 18.56 13.33
CA ALA A 222 21.11 18.25 14.05
C ALA A 222 21.09 18.76 15.50
N SER A 223 20.64 20.00 15.72
CA SER A 223 20.53 20.60 17.06
C SER A 223 19.54 19.84 17.93
N LYS A 224 18.35 19.50 17.40
CA LYS A 224 17.36 18.66 18.11
C LYS A 224 17.94 17.30 18.50
N PHE A 225 18.69 16.66 17.59
CA PHE A 225 19.36 15.39 17.88
C PHE A 225 20.38 15.53 19.02
N LEU A 226 21.24 16.55 18.97
CA LEU A 226 22.26 16.81 20.01
C LEU A 226 21.61 17.10 21.37
N GLN A 227 20.55 17.91 21.42
CA GLN A 227 19.81 18.20 22.65
C GLN A 227 19.18 16.93 23.24
N LYS A 228 18.62 16.05 22.41
CA LYS A 228 18.05 14.78 22.84
C LYS A 228 19.13 13.84 23.39
N SER A 229 20.26 13.73 22.70
CA SER A 229 21.39 12.88 23.09
C SER A 229 22.06 13.37 24.38
N ALA A 230 22.15 14.69 24.60
CA ALA A 230 22.66 15.26 25.85
C ALA A 230 21.78 14.93 27.08
N ARG A 231 20.45 14.79 26.87
CA ARG A 231 19.49 14.44 27.93
C ARG A 231 19.44 12.94 28.24
N THR A 232 20.01 12.11 27.37
CA THR A 232 20.12 10.66 27.56
C THR A 232 21.60 10.29 27.62
N PRO A 233 22.29 10.52 28.76
CA PRO A 233 23.65 10.04 28.92
C PRO A 233 23.65 8.55 28.62
N LEU A 234 24.60 8.08 27.81
CA LEU A 234 24.86 6.66 27.59
C LEU A 234 24.93 5.97 28.95
N ALA A 235 23.83 5.33 29.34
CA ALA A 235 23.79 4.54 30.55
C ALA A 235 24.77 3.39 30.33
N SER A 236 25.92 3.46 31.02
CA SER A 236 26.69 2.31 31.42
C SER A 236 27.10 1.37 30.26
N ALA A 237 28.14 1.76 29.53
CA ALA A 237 29.12 0.79 29.05
C ALA A 237 29.90 0.22 30.26
N ALA A 238 29.20 -0.44 31.18
CA ALA A 238 29.80 -1.30 32.18
C ALA A 238 29.96 -2.67 31.53
N SER A 239 31.18 -2.95 31.10
CA SER A 239 31.67 -4.28 30.83
C SER A 239 31.28 -5.21 31.97
N PRO A 240 30.69 -6.40 31.73
CA PRO A 240 30.86 -7.49 32.66
C PRO A 240 32.24 -8.09 32.39
N THR A 241 33.24 -7.60 33.13
CA THR A 241 34.38 -8.43 33.51
C THR A 241 33.88 -9.62 34.32
N SER A 242 34.33 -10.81 33.92
CA SER A 242 34.49 -12.04 34.71
C SER A 242 33.27 -12.67 35.40
N GLY A 243 33.02 -13.93 35.01
CA GLY A 243 32.22 -14.94 35.71
C GLY A 243 32.27 -16.24 34.93
#